data_AF-A0A3Q2Y609-F1
#
_entry.id   AF-A0A3Q2Y609-F1
#
_cell.length_a   1.000
_cell.length_b   1.000
_cell.length_c   1.000
_cell.angle_alpha   90.00
_cell.angle_beta   90.00
_cell.angle_gamma   90.00
#
_symmetry.space_group_name_H-M   'P 1'
#
loop_
_entity.id
_entity.type
_entity.pdbx_description
1 polymer ?
#
loop_
_entity_poly.entity_id
_entity_poly.type
_entity_poly.pdbx_seq_one_letter_code
_entity_poly.pdbx_strand_id
1 'polypeptide(L)' 'MQGKGILTLENGESYDGEWKNGLADGMGEYTKTDGSKYMGKHSGGKRDGNGVISWRT' A
#
# COMPACT_ATOMS: atom_id res chain seq x y z
N MET A 1 -3.79 -3.01 13.66
CA MET A 1 -4.80 -3.17 12.58
C MET A 1 -4.78 -4.61 12.09
N GLN A 2 -5.94 -5.17 11.75
CA GLN A 2 -6.09 -6.51 11.21
C GLN A 2 -7.23 -6.49 10.18
N GLY A 3 -7.05 -7.14 9.02
CA GLY A 3 -8.01 -7.14 7.92
C GLY A 3 -7.74 -6.01 6.90
N LYS A 4 -8.75 -5.62 6.12
CA LYS A 4 -8.61 -4.57 5.10
C LYS A 4 -8.76 -3.19 5.72
N GLY A 5 -7.97 -2.23 5.25
CA GLY A 5 -8.06 -0.86 5.72
C GLY A 5 -7.20 0.11 4.93
N ILE A 6 -7.52 1.40 5.08
CA ILE A 6 -6.82 2.50 4.43
C ILE A 6 -6.02 3.24 5.51
N LEU A 7 -4.72 3.39 5.28
CA LEU A 7 -3.84 4.30 6.00
C LEU A 7 -3.65 5.56 5.15
N THR A 8 -4.01 6.72 5.68
CA THR A 8 -3.70 8.01 5.08
C THR A 8 -2.60 8.66 5.91
N LEU A 9 -1.54 9.07 5.24
CA LEU A 9 -0.41 9.77 5.85
C LEU A 9 -0.63 11.28 5.80
N GLU A 10 -0.03 12.00 6.74
CA GLU A 10 -0.16 13.48 6.80
C GLU A 10 0.40 14.18 5.56
N ASN A 11 1.35 13.54 4.87
CA ASN A 11 1.90 14.04 3.62
C ASN A 11 0.93 13.91 2.43
N GLY A 12 -0.22 13.26 2.58
CA GLY A 12 -1.21 13.04 1.53
C GLY A 12 -1.03 11.73 0.74
N GLU A 13 -0.03 10.92 1.08
CA GLU A 13 0.09 9.56 0.57
C GLU A 13 -0.91 8.63 1.27
N SER A 14 -1.29 7.56 0.60
CA SER A 14 -2.20 6.57 1.19
C SER A 14 -1.81 5.14 0.83
N TYR A 15 -2.17 4.22 1.72
CA TYR A 15 -2.09 2.79 1.49
C TYR A 15 -3.46 2.18 1.73
N ASP A 16 -4.05 1.58 0.70
CA ASP A 16 -5.26 0.77 0.79
C ASP A 16 -4.88 -0.71 0.63
N GLY A 17 -5.08 -1.52 1.66
CA GLY A 17 -4.75 -2.93 1.54
C GLY A 17 -5.03 -3.77 2.77
N GLU A 18 -4.43 -4.95 2.75
CA GLU A 18 -4.54 -5.93 3.81
C GLU A 18 -3.49 -5.69 4.90
N TRP A 19 -3.94 -5.84 6.15
CA TRP A 19 -3.17 -5.60 7.36
C TRP A 19 -3.21 -6.83 8.26
N LYS A 20 -2.06 -7.13 8.86
CA LYS A 20 -1.92 -8.16 9.89
C LYS A 20 -1.00 -7.64 10.98
N ASN A 21 -1.46 -7.67 12.23
CA ASN A 21 -0.70 -7.18 13.38
C ASN A 21 -0.19 -5.73 13.24
N GLY A 22 -0.94 -4.88 12.54
CA GLY A 22 -0.57 -3.49 12.29
C GLY A 22 0.45 -3.28 11.17
N LEU A 23 0.84 -4.34 10.45
CA LEU A 23 1.73 -4.28 9.30
C LEU A 23 0.97 -4.59 8.02
N ALA A 24 1.38 -3.97 6.91
CA ALA A 24 0.89 -4.32 5.59
C ALA A 24 1.27 -5.78 5.28
N ASP A 25 0.27 -6.62 5.04
CA ASP A 25 0.42 -8.06 4.88
C ASP A 25 -0.72 -8.58 4.00
N GLY A 26 -0.40 -8.94 2.76
CA GLY A 26 -1.35 -9.24 1.69
C GLY A 26 -1.25 -8.25 0.53
N MET A 27 -2.32 -8.12 -0.25
CA MET A 27 -2.34 -7.20 -1.40
C MET A 27 -2.69 -5.78 -0.97
N GLY A 28 -2.06 -4.78 -1.60
CA GLY A 28 -2.41 -3.37 -1.37
C GLY A 28 -1.95 -2.42 -2.48
N GLU A 29 -2.58 -1.25 -2.51
CA GLU A 29 -2.28 -0.12 -3.37
C GLU A 29 -1.71 1.04 -2.52
N TYR A 30 -0.50 1.47 -2.84
CA TYR A 30 0.12 2.68 -2.32
C TYR A 30 -0.07 3.81 -3.33
N THR A 31 -0.70 4.91 -2.93
CA THR A 31 -0.81 6.13 -3.74
C THR A 31 0.12 7.19 -3.18
N LYS A 32 0.99 7.72 -4.04
CA LYS A 32 1.86 8.84 -3.72
C LYS A 32 1.17 10.18 -3.95
N THR A 33 1.74 11.24 -3.41
CA THR A 33 1.28 12.63 -3.61
C THR A 33 1.36 13.09 -5.07
N ASP A 34 2.33 12.58 -5.82
CA ASP A 34 2.44 12.80 -7.28
C ASP A 34 1.34 12.05 -8.07
N GLY A 35 0.53 11.24 -7.39
CA GLY A 35 -0.53 10.41 -7.96
C GLY A 35 -0.04 9.15 -8.63
N SER A 36 1.26 8.83 -8.57
CA SER A 36 1.76 7.51 -8.91
C SER A 36 1.24 6.48 -7.91
N LYS A 37 1.03 5.27 -8.41
CA LYS A 37 0.47 4.17 -7.64
C LYS A 37 1.36 2.95 -7.71
N TYR A 38 1.50 2.26 -6.60
CA TYR A 38 2.13 0.95 -6.54
C TYR A 38 1.09 -0.06 -6.06
N MET A 39 0.80 -1.08 -6.86
CA MET A 39 -0.11 -2.15 -6.48
C MET A 39 0.69 -3.45 -6.39
N GLY A 40 0.70 -4.09 -5.23
CA GLY A 40 1.49 -5.30 -5.06
C GLY A 40 1.31 -5.97 -3.71
N LYS A 41 1.95 -7.12 -3.57
CA LYS A 41 1.93 -7.90 -2.34
C LYS A 41 2.92 -7.32 -1.31
N HIS A 42 2.50 -7.36 -0.06
CA HIS A 42 3.25 -6.96 1.12
C HIS A 42 3.29 -8.12 2.11
N SER A 43 4.38 -8.22 2.86
CA SER A 43 4.57 -9.22 3.91
C SER A 43 5.38 -8.58 5.02
N GLY A 44 4.85 -8.57 6.24
CA GLY A 44 5.52 -7.94 7.39
C GLY A 44 5.87 -6.46 7.18
N GLY A 45 5.03 -5.70 6.47
CA GLY A 45 5.21 -4.26 6.24
C GLY A 45 6.19 -3.90 5.13
N LYS A 46 6.71 -4.89 4.39
CA LYS A 46 7.60 -4.68 3.24
C LYS A 46 6.93 -5.18 1.97
N ARG A 47 7.24 -4.53 0.84
CA ARG A 47 6.89 -5.04 -0.49
C ARG A 47 7.52 -6.42 -0.66
N ASP A 48 6.71 -7.42 -0.94
CA ASP A 48 7.13 -8.81 -1.08
C ASP A 48 6.40 -9.45 -2.25
N GLY A 49 7.15 -9.81 -3.30
CA GLY A 49 6.62 -10.35 -4.54
C GLY A 49 6.47 -9.33 -5.66
N ASN A 50 5.61 -9.64 -6.62
CA ASN A 50 5.40 -8.81 -7.80
C ASN A 50 4.47 -7.65 -7.50
N GLY A 51 4.75 -6.51 -8.11
CA GLY A 51 3.89 -5.35 -8.08
C GLY A 51 3.97 -4.56 -9.39
N VAL A 52 2.94 -3.77 -9.63
CA VAL A 52 2.82 -2.87 -10.78
C VAL A 52 2.95 -1.44 -10.28
N ILE A 53 3.80 -0.66 -10.94
CA ILE A 53 3.87 0.79 -10.74
C ILE A 53 3.15 1.46 -11.90
N SER A 54 2.14 2.26 -11.57
CA SER A 54 1.46 3.14 -12.52
C SER A 54 1.89 4.56 -12.24
N TRP A 55 2.44 5.22 -13.26
CA TRP A 55 2.81 6.63 -13.19
C TRP A 55 1.62 7.48 -13.61
N ARG A 56 1.43 8.62 -12.95
CA ARG A 56 0.47 9.61 -13.42
C ARG A 56 1.05 10.28 -14.67
N THR A 57 0.47 9.99 -15.83
CA THR A 57 0.75 10.66 -17.10
C THR A 57 -0.05 11.95 -17.24
#